data_AF-A0A523DVP5-F1
#
_entry.id   AF-A0A523DVP5-F1
#
_cell.length_a   1.000
_cell.length_b   1.000
_cell.length_c   1.000
_cell.angle_alpha   90.00
_cell.angle_beta   90.00
_cell.angle_gamma   90.00
#
_symmetry.space_group_name_H-M   'P 1'
#
loop_
_entity.id
_entity.type
_entity.pdbx_description
1 polymer ?
#
loop_
_entity_poly.entity_id
_entity_poly.type
_entity_poly.pdbx_seq_one_letter_code
_entity_poly.pdbx_strand_id
1 'polypeptide(L)'
;MSKRLQIVVQDEELEQLRHAAAREGLTLSEWARRVLHRARETQGGPTRDRKLAALDRALACGHPTADVEEMLAEIEQGRDLR
;
A
#
# COMPACT_ATOMS: atom_id res chain seq x y z
N MET A 1 3.88 11.80 21.29
CA MET A 1 4.49 10.89 22.27
C MET A 1 5.16 9.74 21.54
N SER A 2 6.47 9.51 21.76
CA SER A 2 7.15 8.33 21.22
C SER A 2 7.00 7.14 22.19
N LYS A 3 7.00 5.92 21.65
CA LYS A 3 7.07 4.67 22.41
C LYS A 3 8.36 3.95 22.03
N ARG A 4 8.99 3.27 22.98
CA ARG A 4 10.20 2.47 22.73
C ARG A 4 9.79 1.05 22.34
N LEU A 5 10.27 0.59 21.18
CA LEU A 5 10.15 -0.78 20.74
C LEU A 5 11.52 -1.46 20.95
N GLN A 6 11.53 -2.59 21.65
CA GLN A 6 12.73 -3.41 21.81
C GLN A 6 12.58 -4.66 20.95
N ILE A 7 13.59 -4.96 20.14
CA ILE A 7 13.64 -6.10 19.24
C ILE A 7 14.88 -6.90 19.62
N VAL A 8 14.72 -8.20 19.81
CA VAL A 8 15.83 -9.11 20.07
C VAL A 8 16.40 -9.55 18.73
N VAL A 9 17.68 -9.26 18.50
CA VAL A 9 18.43 -9.60 17.29
C VAL A 9 19.82 -10.07 17.71
N GLN A 10 20.51 -10.77 16.82
CA GLN A 10 21.91 -11.14 17.04
C GLN A 10 22.84 -9.95 16.73
N ASP A 11 24.06 -9.97 17.26
CA ASP A 11 25.03 -8.89 17.06
C ASP A 11 25.36 -8.66 15.58
N GLU A 12 25.53 -9.74 14.81
CA GLU A 12 25.74 -9.70 13.35
C GLU A 12 24.61 -8.96 12.63
N GLU A 13 23.35 -9.25 13.02
CA GLU A 13 22.18 -8.62 12.43
C GLU A 13 22.11 -7.13 12.81
N LEU A 14 22.44 -6.78 14.05
CA LEU A 14 22.49 -5.40 14.49
C LEU A 14 23.50 -4.57 13.67
N GLU A 15 24.67 -5.13 13.39
CA GLU A 15 25.69 -4.46 12.56
C GLU A 15 25.22 -4.27 11.11
N GLN A 16 24.56 -5.27 10.53
CA GLN A 16 23.96 -5.13 9.19
C GLN A 16 22.91 -4.00 9.14
N LEU A 17 22.05 -3.90 10.17
CA LEU A 17 21.05 -2.84 10.27
C LEU A 17 21.71 -1.45 10.47
N ARG A 18 22.80 -1.38 11.24
CA ARG A 18 23.60 -0.14 11.39
C ARG A 18 24.21 0.29 10.06
N HIS A 19 24.76 -0.64 9.29
CA HIS A 19 25.28 -0.35 7.95
C HIS A 19 24.20 0.12 6.99
N ALA A 20 23.01 -0.50 7.03
CA ALA A 20 21.87 -0.06 6.21
C ALA A 20 21.45 1.38 6.55
N ALA A 21 21.35 1.71 7.83
CA ALA A 21 21.05 3.07 8.29
C ALA A 21 22.13 4.07 7.87
N ALA A 22 23.41 3.71 7.99
CA ALA A 22 24.54 4.55 7.61
C ALA A 22 24.58 4.84 6.10
N ARG A 23 24.26 3.85 5.26
CA ARG A 23 24.14 4.02 3.80
C ARG A 23 23.07 5.04 3.40
N GLU A 24 22.02 5.17 4.19
CA GLU A 24 20.96 6.17 3.99
C GLU A 24 21.24 7.49 4.74
N GLY A 25 22.35 7.61 5.47
CA GLY A 25 22.70 8.78 6.26
C GLY A 25 21.77 9.02 7.47
N LEU A 26 21.19 7.95 8.02
CA LEU A 26 20.20 8.01 9.09
C LEU A 26 20.71 7.35 10.37
N THR A 27 20.10 7.71 11.50
CA THR A 27 20.26 6.93 12.73
C THR A 27 19.51 5.60 12.59
N LEU A 28 19.95 4.56 13.32
CA LEU A 28 19.28 3.26 13.32
C LEU A 28 17.78 3.38 13.68
N SER A 29 17.43 4.26 14.63
CA SER A 29 16.04 4.48 15.03
C SER A 29 15.19 5.15 13.96
N GLU A 30 15.74 6.14 13.24
CA GLU A 30 15.02 6.80 12.13
C GLU A 30 14.89 5.87 10.93
N TRP A 31 15.95 5.14 10.60
CA TRP A 31 15.92 4.12 9.56
C TRP A 31 14.87 3.05 9.87
N ALA A 32 14.86 2.51 11.09
CA ALA A 32 13.87 1.52 11.52
C ALA A 32 12.43 2.06 11.44
N ARG A 33 12.20 3.33 11.83
CA ARG A 33 10.89 3.97 11.70
C ARG A 33 10.44 4.04 10.24
N ARG A 34 11.33 4.38 9.30
CA ARG A 34 11.01 4.41 7.86
C ARG A 34 10.69 3.03 7.33
N VAL A 35 11.47 2.01 7.70
CA VAL A 35 11.22 0.62 7.29
C VAL A 35 9.86 0.15 7.81
N LEU A 36 9.55 0.35 9.09
CA LEU A 36 8.26 0.00 9.67
C LEU A 36 7.10 0.75 9.00
N HIS A 37 7.28 2.04 8.67
CA HIS A 37 6.28 2.80 7.94
C HIS A 37 6.05 2.24 6.54
N ARG A 38 7.12 1.97 5.77
CA ARG A 38 7.01 1.36 4.44
C ARG A 38 6.33 0.00 4.51
N ALA A 39 6.72 -0.85 5.46
CA ALA A 39 6.10 -2.16 5.66
C ALA A 39 4.59 -2.05 5.94
N ARG A 40 4.16 -1.07 6.74
CA ARG A 40 2.72 -0.80 6.98
C ARG A 40 1.99 -0.32 5.73
N GLU A 41 2.61 0.52 4.91
CA GLU A 41 2.03 0.95 3.63
C GLU A 41 1.95 -0.18 2.61
N THR A 42 2.91 -1.12 2.61
CA THR A 42 2.91 -2.26 1.71
C THR A 42 1.93 -3.36 2.13
N GLN A 43 1.79 -3.60 3.44
CA GLN A 43 0.86 -4.61 3.98
C GLN A 43 -0.57 -4.09 4.13
N GLY A 44 -0.74 -2.79 4.33
CA GLY A 44 -2.03 -2.14 4.32
C GLY A 44 -2.56 -2.05 2.89
N GLY A 45 -3.75 -2.60 2.64
CA GLY A 45 -4.52 -2.20 1.46
C GLY A 45 -4.67 -0.68 1.39
N PRO A 46 -5.02 -0.11 0.22
CA PRO A 46 -5.08 1.34 0.05
C PRO A 46 -5.86 1.99 1.18
N THR A 47 -5.26 3.02 1.81
CA THR A 47 -5.89 3.78 2.88
C THR A 47 -7.25 4.29 2.41
N ARG A 48 -8.17 4.57 3.35
CA ARG A 48 -9.48 5.16 3.02
C ARG A 48 -9.34 6.35 2.07
N ASP A 49 -8.40 7.25 2.36
CA ASP A 49 -8.16 8.44 1.55
C ASP A 49 -7.63 8.10 0.15
N ARG A 50 -6.75 7.08 0.04
CA ARG A 50 -6.30 6.58 -1.27
C ARG A 50 -7.43 5.96 -2.08
N LYS A 51 -8.36 5.25 -1.43
CA LYS A 51 -9.56 4.70 -2.09
C LYS A 51 -10.49 5.82 -2.58
N LEU A 52 -10.74 6.81 -1.74
CA LEU A 52 -11.57 7.97 -2.11
C LEU A 52 -10.94 8.77 -3.26
N ALA A 53 -9.64 9.06 -3.19
CA ALA A 53 -8.93 9.75 -4.27
C ALA A 53 -8.88 8.93 -5.58
N ALA A 54 -8.96 7.59 -5.52
CA ALA A 54 -9.10 6.77 -6.71
C ALA A 54 -10.50 6.88 -7.31
N LEU A 55 -11.54 6.88 -6.48
CA LEU A 55 -12.93 7.10 -6.90
C LEU A 55 -13.13 8.49 -7.51
N ASP A 56 -12.62 9.54 -6.87
CA ASP A 56 -12.73 10.92 -7.37
C ASP A 56 -12.12 11.06 -8.76
N ARG A 57 -10.95 10.45 -8.98
CA ARG A 57 -10.31 10.43 -10.31
C ARG A 57 -11.13 9.64 -11.33
N ALA A 58 -11.69 8.49 -10.95
CA ALA A 58 -12.51 7.68 -11.86
C ALA A 58 -13.79 8.42 -12.29
N LEU A 59 -14.45 9.09 -11.33
CA LEU A 59 -15.66 9.88 -11.57
C LEU A 59 -15.38 11.13 -12.42
N ALA A 60 -14.20 11.75 -12.28
CA ALA A 60 -13.82 12.93 -13.04
C ALA A 60 -13.57 12.66 -14.54
N CYS A 61 -13.27 11.43 -14.92
CA CYS A 61 -12.94 11.10 -16.30
C CYS A 61 -14.14 11.02 -17.26
N GLY A 62 -15.38 11.16 -16.77
CA GLY A 62 -16.57 11.29 -17.62
C GLY A 62 -16.74 10.16 -18.64
N HIS A 63 -16.31 8.94 -18.30
CA HIS A 63 -16.40 7.80 -19.21
C HIS A 63 -17.88 7.54 -19.53
N PRO A 64 -18.24 7.32 -20.80
CA PRO A 64 -19.58 6.87 -21.15
C PRO A 64 -19.79 5.51 -20.49
N THR A 65 -20.70 5.46 -19.52
CA THR A 65 -21.16 4.20 -18.92
C THR A 65 -22.46 3.82 -19.63
N ALA A 66 -22.65 2.53 -19.91
CA ALA A 66 -23.94 2.03 -20.32
C ALA A 66 -24.87 1.89 -19.11
N ASP A 67 -26.15 1.63 -19.35
CA ASP A 67 -27.07 1.28 -18.27
C ASP A 67 -26.60 -0.02 -17.59
N VAL A 68 -26.68 -0.06 -16.26
CA VAL A 68 -26.14 -1.20 -15.50
C VAL A 68 -26.92 -2.49 -15.79
N GLU A 69 -28.22 -2.41 -16.07
CA GLU A 69 -29.04 -3.58 -16.41
C GLU A 69 -28.69 -4.09 -17.80
N GLU A 70 -28.47 -3.19 -18.75
CA GLU A 70 -28.00 -3.53 -20.10
C GLU A 70 -26.63 -4.23 -20.05
N MET A 71 -25.67 -3.67 -19.32
CA MET A 71 -24.34 -4.27 -19.17
C MET A 71 -24.39 -5.68 -18.54
N LEU A 72 -25.24 -5.88 -17.54
CA LEU A 72 -25.40 -7.18 -16.90
C LEU A 72 -26.01 -8.21 -17.86
N ALA A 73 -27.00 -7.79 -18.66
CA ALA A 73 -27.62 -8.64 -19.67
C ALA A 73 -26.61 -9.06 -20.76
N GLU A 74 -25.78 -8.14 -21.25
CA GLU A 74 -24.73 -8.44 -22.22
C GLU A 74 -23.68 -9.41 -21.67
N ILE A 75 -23.30 -9.27 -20.40
CA ILE A 75 -22.33 -10.17 -19.74
C ILE A 75 -22.87 -11.59 -19.63
N GLU A 76 -24.13 -11.76 -19.23
CA GLU A 76 -24.73 -13.10 -19.13
C GLU A 76 -24.94 -13.74 -20.51
N GLN A 77 -25.36 -12.95 -21.51
CA GLN A 77 -25.38 -13.45 -22.90
C GLN A 77 -23.99 -13.90 -23.37
N GLY A 78 -22.93 -13.15 -23.03
CA GLY A 78 -21.55 -13.52 -23.33
C GLY A 78 -21.05 -14.78 -22.61
N ARG A 79 -21.60 -15.09 -21.43
CA ARG A 79 -21.32 -16.35 -20.70
C ARG A 79 -22.01 -17.55 -21.34
N ASP A 80 -23.25 -17.39 -21.80
CA ASP A 80 -24.01 -18.45 -22.46
C ASP A 80 -23.48 -18.77 -23.88
N LEU A 81 -22.61 -17.92 -24.43
CA LEU A 81 -21.90 -18.14 -25.69
C LEU A 81 -20.61 -18.97 -25.53
N ARG A 82 -20.27 -19.45 -24.32
CA ARG A 82 -19.06 -20.25 -24.03
C ARG A 82 -19.33 -21.73 -23.81
#